data_AF-A0AAW2XBD0-F1
#
_entry.id   AF-A0AAW2XBD0-F1
#
_cell.length_a   1.000
_cell.length_b   1.000
_cell.length_c   1.000
_cell.angle_alpha   90.00
_cell.angle_beta   90.00
_cell.angle_gamma   90.00
#
_symmetry.space_group_name_H-M   'P 1'
#
loop_
_entity.id
_entity.type
_entity.pdbx_description
1 polymer ?
#
loop_
_entity_poly.entity_id
_entity_poly.type
_entity_poly.pdbx_seq_one_letter_code
_entity_poly.pdbx_strand_id
1 'polypeptide(L)'
;MEATSKSLLVDSRDRNTNFFHSKANERRISKEIKHLQNERGEEVWDKEGIQGIILNYFQSIFGSSCSTDNAMEEVIGCFDCRITAAMNDELLKPFTSEEITQAQ
;
A
#
# COMPACT_ATOMS: atom_id res chain seq x y z
N MET A 1 15.16 47.69 -28.75
CA MET A 1 15.36 46.37 -29.36
C MET A 1 15.54 45.36 -28.24
N GLU A 2 14.44 44.83 -27.71
CA GLU A 2 14.49 43.85 -26.61
C GLU A 2 13.69 42.60 -27.04
N ALA A 3 14.18 41.98 -28.10
CA ALA A 3 13.98 40.57 -28.36
C ALA A 3 15.34 39.95 -27.98
N THR A 4 15.47 39.02 -27.04
CA THR A 4 15.18 37.60 -27.29
C THR A 4 15.27 36.73 -26.01
N SER A 5 15.22 37.28 -24.79
CA SER A 5 15.46 36.44 -23.60
C SER A 5 14.35 35.43 -23.26
N LYS A 6 13.11 35.64 -23.74
CA LYS A 6 11.99 34.70 -23.52
C LYS A 6 11.77 33.69 -24.65
N SER A 7 12.25 33.97 -25.87
CA SER A 7 12.00 33.13 -27.06
C SER A 7 12.85 31.85 -27.06
N LEU A 8 14.12 31.94 -26.67
CA LEU A 8 15.05 30.80 -26.67
C LEU A 8 14.67 29.72 -25.63
N LEU A 9 13.96 30.11 -24.56
CA LEU A 9 13.53 29.20 -23.50
C LEU A 9 12.33 28.33 -23.94
N VAL A 10 11.56 28.77 -24.94
CA VAL A 10 10.39 28.04 -25.45
C VAL A 10 10.84 27.00 -26.49
N ASP A 11 11.77 27.35 -27.38
CA ASP A 11 12.25 26.45 -28.45
C ASP A 11 13.08 25.26 -27.95
N SER A 12 13.69 25.39 -26.78
CA SER A 12 14.45 24.32 -26.10
C SER A 12 13.58 23.40 -25.24
N ARG A 13 12.34 23.82 -24.94
CA ARG A 13 11.38 23.08 -24.10
C ARG A 13 10.66 21.97 -24.88
N ASP A 14 10.52 22.12 -26.18
CA ASP A 14 9.86 21.13 -27.05
C ASP A 14 10.82 20.06 -27.63
N ARG A 15 12.14 20.27 -27.55
CA ARG A 15 13.11 19.25 -28.00
C ARG A 15 13.41 18.19 -26.93
N ASN A 16 13.19 18.53 -25.66
CA ASN A 16 13.43 17.62 -24.54
C ASN A 16 12.28 16.61 -24.34
N THR A 17 11.11 16.85 -24.93
CA THR A 17 9.95 15.94 -24.87
C THR A 17 10.27 14.60 -25.53
N ASN A 18 10.93 14.57 -26.70
CA ASN A 18 11.28 13.31 -27.39
C ASN A 18 12.14 12.36 -26.53
N PHE A 19 13.14 12.90 -25.83
CA PHE A 19 13.98 12.09 -24.96
C PHE A 19 13.18 11.52 -23.79
N PHE A 20 12.37 12.35 -23.12
CA PHE A 20 11.55 11.89 -22.00
C PHE A 20 10.40 10.96 -22.43
N HIS A 21 9.78 11.19 -23.59
CA HIS A 21 8.78 10.29 -24.16
C HIS A 21 9.38 8.95 -24.57
N SER A 22 10.56 8.95 -25.20
CA SER A 22 11.28 7.72 -25.52
C SER A 22 11.64 6.94 -24.25
N LYS A 23 12.21 7.62 -23.24
CA LYS A 23 12.53 6.99 -21.95
C LYS A 23 11.31 6.49 -21.20
N ALA A 24 10.19 7.23 -21.24
CA ALA A 24 8.93 6.80 -20.66
C ALA A 24 8.36 5.58 -21.42
N ASN A 25 8.48 5.53 -22.74
CA ASN A 25 8.03 4.40 -23.55
C ASN A 25 8.91 3.16 -23.35
N GLU A 26 10.25 3.30 -23.29
CA GLU A 26 11.17 2.22 -22.93
C GLU A 26 10.83 1.63 -21.56
N ARG A 27 10.57 2.50 -20.56
CA ARG A 27 10.12 2.07 -19.23
C ARG A 27 8.78 1.36 -19.30
N ARG A 28 7.81 1.89 -20.06
CA ARG A 28 6.49 1.27 -20.26
C ARG A 28 6.63 -0.13 -20.84
N ILE A 29 7.37 -0.28 -21.94
CA ILE A 29 7.59 -1.58 -22.61
C ILE A 29 8.33 -2.57 -21.69
N SER A 30 9.31 -2.09 -20.92
CA SER A 30 10.10 -2.95 -20.03
C SER A 30 9.35 -3.37 -18.76
N LYS A 31 8.36 -2.57 -18.33
CA LYS A 31 7.53 -2.83 -17.14
C LYS A 31 6.17 -3.42 -17.50
N GLU A 32 5.90 -3.62 -18.78
CA GLU A 32 4.68 -4.26 -19.25
C GLU A 32 4.73 -5.75 -18.93
N ILE A 33 3.78 -6.21 -18.12
CA ILE A 33 3.59 -7.63 -17.82
C ILE A 33 3.03 -8.28 -19.08
N LYS A 34 3.87 -9.02 -19.81
CA LYS A 34 3.51 -9.69 -21.08
C LYS A 34 2.71 -10.97 -20.87
N HIS A 35 3.05 -11.71 -19.82
CA HIS A 35 2.36 -12.93 -19.41
C HIS A 35 2.58 -13.14 -17.90
N LEU A 36 1.68 -13.89 -17.28
CA LEU A 36 1.84 -14.39 -15.92
C LEU A 36 1.63 -15.90 -15.92
N GLN A 37 2.33 -16.60 -15.03
CA GLN A 37 2.11 -18.01 -14.79
C GLN A 37 1.10 -18.18 -13.66
N ASN A 38 0.11 -19.05 -13.85
CA ASN A 38 -0.86 -19.40 -12.82
C ASN A 38 -0.30 -20.44 -11.83
N GLU A 39 -1.03 -20.72 -10.76
CA GLU A 39 -0.65 -21.71 -9.72
C GLU A 39 -0.52 -23.15 -10.27
N ARG A 40 -1.09 -23.44 -11.44
CA ARG A 40 -1.02 -24.74 -12.12
C ARG A 40 0.18 -24.82 -13.07
N GLY A 41 0.99 -23.77 -13.16
CA GLY A 41 2.16 -23.70 -14.03
C GLY A 41 1.86 -23.29 -15.48
N GLU A 42 0.62 -22.91 -15.80
CA GLU A 42 0.21 -22.49 -17.13
C GLU A 42 0.48 -21.00 -17.34
N GLU A 43 1.07 -20.66 -18.49
CA GLU A 43 1.35 -19.27 -18.86
C GLU A 43 0.14 -18.65 -19.55
N VAL A 44 -0.30 -17.51 -19.01
CA VAL A 44 -1.43 -16.75 -19.52
C VAL A 44 -0.92 -15.44 -20.12
N TRP A 45 -1.20 -15.29 -21.42
CA TRP A 45 -0.81 -14.14 -22.24
C TRP A 45 -1.97 -13.14 -22.44
N ASP A 46 -3.18 -13.58 -22.12
CA ASP A 46 -4.39 -12.78 -22.27
C ASP A 46 -4.61 -11.83 -21.08
N LYS A 47 -5.13 -10.63 -21.36
CA LYS A 47 -5.33 -9.60 -20.33
C LYS A 47 -6.38 -9.99 -19.30
N GLU A 48 -7.49 -10.61 -19.71
CA GLU A 48 -8.53 -11.05 -18.79
C GLU A 48 -8.01 -12.17 -17.89
N GLY A 49 -7.22 -13.08 -18.44
CA GLY A 49 -6.58 -14.14 -17.68
C GLY A 49 -5.50 -13.63 -16.70
N ILE A 50 -4.67 -12.66 -17.10
CA ILE A 50 -3.70 -11.97 -16.21
C ILE A 50 -4.44 -11.28 -15.06
N GLN A 51 -5.54 -10.57 -15.35
CA GLN A 51 -6.36 -9.94 -14.32
C GLN A 51 -6.91 -10.98 -13.33
N GLY A 52 -7.38 -12.12 -13.82
CA GLY A 52 -7.84 -13.23 -12.98
C GLY A 52 -6.76 -13.76 -12.03
N ILE A 53 -5.53 -13.95 -12.54
CA ILE A 53 -4.39 -14.40 -11.72
C ILE A 53 -4.05 -13.36 -10.64
N ILE A 54 -4.00 -12.08 -11.00
CA ILE A 54 -3.70 -10.99 -10.06
C ILE A 54 -4.76 -10.92 -8.96
N LEU A 55 -6.04 -11.00 -9.34
CA LEU A 55 -7.14 -10.99 -8.39
C LEU A 55 -7.08 -12.19 -7.45
N ASN A 56 -6.88 -13.40 -7.97
CA ASN A 56 -6.76 -14.60 -7.14
C ASN A 56 -5.56 -14.51 -6.18
N TYR A 57 -4.40 -14.06 -6.67
CA TYR A 57 -3.21 -13.86 -5.84
C TYR A 57 -3.48 -12.89 -4.68
N PHE A 58 -4.04 -11.71 -4.99
CA PHE A 58 -4.33 -10.72 -3.95
C PHE A 58 -5.47 -11.15 -3.02
N GLN A 59 -6.46 -11.89 -3.53
CA GLN A 59 -7.47 -12.54 -2.69
C GLN A 59 -6.88 -13.63 -1.80
N SER A 60 -5.82 -14.32 -2.21
CA SER A 60 -5.19 -15.33 -1.35
C SER A 60 -4.35 -14.70 -0.23
N ILE A 61 -3.66 -13.59 -0.48
CA ILE A 61 -2.78 -12.97 0.53
C ILE A 61 -3.49 -11.94 1.40
N PHE A 62 -4.57 -11.32 0.91
CA PHE A 62 -5.36 -10.33 1.64
C PHE A 62 -6.79 -10.79 1.95
N GLY A 63 -7.32 -11.75 1.19
CA GLY A 63 -8.58 -12.38 1.57
C GLY A 63 -8.33 -13.12 2.86
N SER A 64 -9.23 -12.88 3.81
CA SER A 64 -9.15 -13.32 5.19
C SER A 64 -8.76 -14.79 5.23
N SER A 65 -7.47 -15.04 5.45
CA SER A 65 -7.08 -16.19 6.19
C SER A 65 -7.67 -15.93 7.57
N CYS A 66 -8.90 -16.42 7.75
CA CYS A 66 -9.53 -16.66 9.03
C CYS A 66 -8.69 -17.75 9.72
N SER A 67 -7.45 -17.38 9.99
CA SER A 67 -6.36 -18.13 10.56
C SER A 67 -5.56 -16.99 11.22
N THR A 68 -5.93 -16.60 12.41
CA THR A 68 -6.31 -17.52 13.48
C THR A 68 -6.61 -16.65 14.67
N ASP A 69 -7.86 -16.64 15.14
CA ASP A 69 -8.13 -16.25 16.52
C ASP A 69 -7.14 -16.98 17.45
N ASN A 70 -6.77 -18.22 17.12
CA ASN A 70 -5.75 -18.98 17.84
C ASN A 70 -4.32 -18.41 17.83
N ALA A 71 -3.80 -17.80 16.75
CA ALA A 71 -2.44 -17.26 16.75
C ALA A 71 -2.38 -15.86 17.35
N MET A 72 -3.46 -15.07 17.23
CA MET A 72 -3.54 -13.85 18.03
C MET A 72 -3.66 -14.21 19.52
N GLU A 73 -4.44 -15.23 19.89
CA GLU A 73 -4.54 -15.72 21.27
C GLU A 73 -3.21 -16.28 21.79
N GLU A 74 -2.46 -17.01 20.96
CA GLU A 74 -1.11 -17.52 21.30
C GLU A 74 -0.11 -16.38 21.52
N VAL A 75 -0.11 -15.37 20.64
CA VAL A 75 0.74 -14.19 20.79
C VAL A 75 0.34 -13.39 22.02
N ILE A 76 -0.96 -13.19 22.26
CA ILE A 76 -1.47 -12.47 23.44
C ILE A 76 -1.16 -13.24 24.72
N GLY A 77 -1.28 -14.57 24.72
CA GLY A 77 -0.99 -15.45 25.84
C GLY A 77 0.50 -15.55 26.20
N CYS A 78 1.40 -15.12 25.30
CA CYS A 78 2.83 -15.00 25.58
C CYS A 78 3.16 -13.78 26.46
N PHE A 79 2.25 -12.83 26.60
CA PHE A 79 2.44 -11.65 27.44
C PHE A 79 1.88 -11.87 28.85
N ASP A 80 2.65 -11.48 29.85
CA ASP A 80 2.14 -11.40 31.22
C ASP A 80 1.04 -10.32 31.31
N CYS A 81 -0.16 -10.68 31.80
CA CYS A 81 -1.22 -9.72 32.07
C CYS A 81 -0.76 -8.71 33.13
N ARG A 82 -0.43 -7.49 32.69
CA ARG A 82 -0.01 -6.37 33.56
C ARG A 82 -1.16 -5.64 34.23
N ILE A 83 -2.36 -5.74 33.67
CA ILE A 83 -3.56 -5.07 34.17
C ILE A 83 -4.41 -6.10 34.88
N THR A 84 -4.62 -5.90 36.18
CA THR A 84 -5.54 -6.73 36.96
C THR A 84 -6.99 -6.35 36.64
N ALA A 85 -7.94 -7.26 36.88
CA ALA A 85 -9.36 -6.97 36.66
C ALA A 85 -9.82 -5.71 37.41
N ALA A 86 -9.37 -5.54 38.67
CA ALA A 86 -9.69 -4.35 39.47
C ALA A 86 -9.14 -3.05 38.87
N MET A 87 -7.94 -3.08 38.30
CA MET A 87 -7.36 -1.92 37.60
C MET A 87 -8.13 -1.62 36.31
N ASN A 88 -8.53 -2.64 35.57
CA ASN A 88 -9.34 -2.47 34.37
C ASN A 88 -10.71 -1.86 34.69
N ASP A 89 -11.36 -2.32 35.76
CA ASP A 89 -12.63 -1.78 36.23
C ASP A 89 -12.51 -0.31 36.67
N GLU A 90 -11.33 0.10 37.16
CA GLU A 90 -11.04 1.50 37.48
C GLU A 90 -10.81 2.33 36.22
N LEU A 91 -10.04 1.82 35.26
CA LEU A 91 -9.73 2.49 33.99
C LEU A 91 -10.96 2.66 33.06
N LEU A 92 -11.98 1.81 33.22
CA LEU A 92 -13.22 1.87 32.45
C LEU A 92 -14.28 2.79 33.06
N LYS A 93 -14.03 3.38 34.24
CA LYS A 93 -14.97 4.33 34.84
C LYS A 93 -15.06 5.61 34.02
N PRO A 94 -16.24 6.26 33.98
CA PRO A 94 -16.37 7.56 33.33
C PRO A 94 -15.49 8.59 34.04
N PHE A 95 -14.68 9.31 33.25
CA PHE A 95 -13.83 10.38 33.75
C PHE A 95 -14.66 11.48 34.41
N THR A 96 -14.17 11.97 35.54
CA THR A 96 -14.72 13.12 36.23
C THR A 96 -14.01 14.40 35.80
N SER A 97 -14.75 15.52 35.81
CA SER A 97 -14.18 16.83 35.47
C SER A 97 -13.02 17.25 36.39
N GLU A 98 -12.99 16.70 37.61
CA GLU A 98 -11.97 16.97 38.62
C GLU A 98 -10.64 16.26 38.31
N GLU A 99 -10.69 15.03 37.78
CA GLU A 99 -9.51 14.29 37.29
C GLU A 99 -8.84 14.99 36.11
N ILE A 100 -9.64 15.52 35.17
CA ILE A 100 -9.14 16.25 33.99
C ILE A 100 -8.39 17.51 34.43
N THR A 101 -8.89 18.21 35.45
CA THR A 101 -8.24 19.42 35.96
C THR A 101 -6.97 19.16 36.77
N GLN A 102 -6.81 17.98 37.38
CA GLN A 102 -5.58 17.63 38.12
C GLN A 102 -4.49 17.00 37.24
N ALA A 103 -4.86 16.42 36.10
CA ALA A 103 -3.93 15.83 35.15
C ALA A 103 -3.28 16.85 34.18
N GLN A 104 -3.67 18.12 34.28
CA GLN A 104 -3.25 19.22 33.41
C GLN A 104 -2.15 20.08 34.05
#